data_AF-A0A0M1J6G0-F1
#
_entry.id   AF-A0A0M1J6G0-F1
#
_cell.length_a   1.000
_cell.length_b   1.000
_cell.length_c   1.000
_cell.angle_alpha   90.00
_cell.angle_beta   90.00
_cell.angle_gamma   90.00
#
_symmetry.space_group_name_H-M   'P 1'
#
loop_
_entity.id
_entity.type
_entity.pdbx_description
1 polymer ?
#
loop_
_entity_poly.entity_id
_entity_poly.type
_entity_poly.pdbx_seq_one_letter_code
_entity_poly.pdbx_strand_id
1 'polypeptide(L)' 'ILPIVEALLNKGAALGTTLAFMMSVIGLSAPEMLILRKVLKWPLIFTFTGIVAIGILLVGWIFNLIL' A
#
# COMPACT_ATOMS: atom_id res chain seq x y z
N ILE A 1 11.30 -4.49 -5.90
CA ILE A 1 9.94 -4.01 -6.24
C ILE A 1 9.67 -4.15 -7.74
N LEU A 2 10.45 -3.50 -8.61
CA LEU A 2 10.35 -3.65 -10.08
C LEU A 2 10.18 -5.11 -10.58
N PRO A 3 11.02 -6.09 -10.19
CA PRO A 3 10.86 -7.46 -10.68
C PRO A 3 9.57 -8.14 -10.20
N ILE A 4 9.01 -7.72 -9.06
CA ILE A 4 7.75 -8.25 -8.54
C ILE A 4 6.57 -7.62 -9.29
N VAL A 5 6.66 -6.32 -9.59
CA VAL A 5 5.68 -5.63 -10.44
C VAL A 5 5.65 -6.27 -11.82
N GLU A 6 6.80 -6.45 -12.46
CA GLU A 6 6.90 -7.09 -13.78
C GLU A 6 6.38 -8.53 -13.73
N ALA A 7 6.71 -9.31 -12.71
CA ALA A 7 6.19 -10.67 -12.55
C ALA A 7 4.66 -10.71 -12.36
N LEU A 8 4.07 -9.75 -11.64
CA LEU A 8 2.63 -9.67 -11.43
C LEU A 8 1.90 -9.23 -12.70
N LEU A 9 2.43 -8.22 -13.41
CA LEU A 9 1.87 -7.77 -14.68
C LEU A 9 1.98 -8.84 -15.77
N ASN A 10 3.11 -9.55 -15.86
CA ASN A 10 3.26 -10.68 -16.77
C ASN A 10 2.33 -11.85 -16.45
N LYS A 11 1.85 -11.95 -15.21
CA LYS A 11 0.82 -12.92 -14.78
C LYS A 11 -0.61 -12.42 -14.98
N GLY A 12 -0.80 -11.26 -15.60
CA GLY A 12 -2.12 -10.67 -15.87
C GLY A 12 -2.75 -9.97 -14.67
N ALA A 13 -1.99 -9.62 -13.64
CA ALA A 13 -2.51 -8.78 -12.56
C ALA A 13 -2.81 -7.38 -13.10
N ALA A 14 -3.91 -6.79 -12.63
CA ALA A 14 -4.26 -5.42 -13.02
C ALA A 14 -3.19 -4.43 -12.54
N LEU A 15 -2.90 -3.42 -13.37
CA LEU A 15 -1.93 -2.37 -13.07
C LEU A 15 -2.24 -1.70 -11.73
N GLY A 16 -3.50 -1.30 -11.50
CA GLY A 16 -3.93 -0.68 -10.25
C GLY A 16 -3.73 -1.56 -9.02
N THR A 17 -4.01 -2.87 -9.12
CA THR A 17 -3.80 -3.81 -8.00
C THR A 17 -2.32 -4.02 -7.69
N THR A 18 -1.47 -4.04 -8.72
CA THR A 18 -0.02 -4.19 -8.57
C THR A 18 0.59 -2.93 -7.94
N LEU A 19 0.13 -1.74 -8.33
CA LEU A 19 0.54 -0.47 -7.73
C LEU A 19 0.08 -0.37 -6.27
N ALA A 20 -1.16 -0.73 -5.96
CA ALA A 20 -1.68 -0.74 -4.60
C ALA A 20 -0.87 -1.68 -3.69
N PHE A 21 -0.49 -2.86 -4.21
CA PHE A 21 0.39 -3.78 -3.50
C PHE A 21 1.75 -3.15 -3.16
N MET A 22 2.39 -2.50 -4.14
CA MET A 22 3.69 -1.85 -3.89
C MET A 22 3.58 -0.69 -2.89
N MET A 23 2.52 0.13 -2.98
CA MET A 23 2.29 1.21 -2.02
C MET A 23 2.03 0.68 -0.61
N SER A 24 1.30 -0.42 -0.46
CA SER A 24 1.11 -1.08 0.85
C SER A 24 2.42 -1.60 1.42
N VAL A 25 3.28 -2.20 0.58
CA VAL A 25 4.58 -2.71 1.01
C VAL A 25 5.53 -1.58 1.39
N ILE A 26 5.36 -0.38 0.83
CA ILE A 26 6.21 0.79 1.15
C ILE A 26 5.67 1.60 2.33
N GLY A 27 4.35 1.73 2.48
CA GLY A 27 3.74 2.66 3.46
C GLY A 27 3.16 2.00 4.72
N LEU A 28 3.05 0.67 4.75
CA LEU A 28 2.49 -0.08 5.88
C LEU A 28 3.42 -1.21 6.34
N SER A 29 4.74 -1.04 6.19
CA SER A 29 5.69 -2.08 6.56
C SER A 29 5.76 -2.30 8.07
N ALA A 30 5.97 -3.54 8.49
CA ALA A 30 6.21 -3.90 9.90
C ALA A 30 7.31 -3.05 10.61
N PRO A 31 8.51 -2.81 10.01
CA PRO A 31 9.51 -1.96 10.66
C PRO A 31 9.06 -0.51 10.84
N GLU A 32 8.33 0.07 9.88
CA GLU A 32 7.79 1.42 10.01
C GLU A 32 6.77 1.50 11.15
N MET A 33 5.92 0.49 11.28
CA MET A 33 4.96 0.39 12.38
C MET A 33 5.65 0.32 13.75
N LEU A 34 6.75 -0.43 13.85
CA LEU A 34 7.58 -0.50 15.06
C LEU A 34 8.24 0.84 15.38
N ILE A 35 8.68 1.59 14.35
CA ILE A 35 9.25 2.93 14.52
C ILE A 35 8.18 3.93 14.97
N LEU A 36 7.02 3.95 14.29
CA LEU A 36 5.90 4.83 14.64
C LEU A 36 5.40 4.57 16.06
N ARG A 37 5.38 3.32 16.51
CA ARG A 37 5.04 2.98 17.90
C ARG A 37 5.97 3.58 18.95
N LYS A 38 7.21 3.93 18.60
CA LYS A 38 8.13 4.60 19.53
C LYS A 38 7.84 6.10 19.68
N VAL A 39 7.16 6.73 18.72
CA VAL A 39 6.92 8.19 18.67
C VAL A 39 5.45 8.59 18.75
N LEU A 40 4.52 7.71 18.36
CA LEU A 40 3.09 7.94 18.32
C LEU A 40 2.34 7.10 19.35
N LYS A 41 1.25 7.64 19.88
CA LYS A 41 0.30 6.89 20.72
C LYS A 41 -0.47 5.90 19.85
N TRP A 42 -0.81 4.73 20.40
CA TRP A 42 -1.64 3.71 19.76
C TRP A 42 -2.83 4.24 18.95
N PRO A 43 -3.68 5.19 19.43
CA PRO A 43 -4.78 5.72 18.63
C PRO A 43 -4.33 6.42 17.33
N LEU A 44 -3.21 7.15 17.33
CA LEU A 44 -2.72 7.81 16.12
C LEU A 44 -2.19 6.82 15.09
N ILE A 45 -1.66 5.69 15.53
CA ILE A 45 -1.18 4.62 14.65
C ILE A 45 -2.34 4.02 13.88
N PHE A 46 -3.46 3.73 14.56
CA PHE A 46 -4.67 3.23 13.90
C PHE A 46 -5.21 4.24 12.88
N THR A 47 -5.24 5.53 13.24
CA THR A 47 -5.67 6.59 12.31
C THR A 47 -4.74 6.69 11.10
N PHE A 48 -3.42 6.67 11.29
CA PHE A 48 -2.45 6.69 10.20
C PHE A 48 -2.63 5.49 9.26
N THR A 49 -2.66 4.28 9.80
CA THR A 49 -2.85 3.06 9.01
C THR A 49 -4.18 3.07 8.28
N GLY A 50 -5.26 3.53 8.92
CA GLY A 50 -6.57 3.64 8.28
C GLY A 50 -6.55 4.59 7.09
N ILE A 51 -6.00 5.79 7.25
CA ILE A 51 -5.93 6.78 6.17
C ILE A 51 -5.08 6.27 5.00
N VAL A 52 -3.90 5.72 5.30
CA VAL A 52 -2.99 5.18 4.28
C VAL A 52 -3.62 4.00 3.54
N ALA A 53 -4.23 3.06 4.26
CA ALA A 53 -4.90 1.92 3.65
C ALA A 53 -6.06 2.35 2.74
N ILE A 54 -6.89 3.31 3.18
CA ILE A 54 -7.97 3.86 2.36
C ILE A 54 -7.41 4.54 1.10
N GLY A 55 -6.36 5.34 1.23
CA GLY A 55 -5.70 5.99 0.10
C GLY A 55 -5.18 4.97 -0.93
N ILE A 56 -4.52 3.90 -0.46
CA ILE A 56 -4.01 2.83 -1.32
C ILE A 56 -5.15 2.14 -2.08
N LEU A 57 -6.25 1.82 -1.40
CA LEU A 57 -7.41 1.18 -2.02
C LEU A 57 -8.06 2.09 -3.07
N LEU A 58 -8.25 3.37 -2.74
CA LEU A 58 -8.82 4.34 -3.68
C LEU A 58 -7.96 4.49 -4.92
N VAL A 59 -6.65 4.67 -4.77
CA VAL A 59 -5.72 4.77 -5.90
C VAL A 59 -5.72 3.49 -6.73
N GLY A 60 -5.66 2.32 -6.08
CA GLY A 60 -5.70 1.03 -6.77
C GLY A 60 -6.97 0.82 -7.59
N TRP A 61 -8.13 1.18 -7.04
CA TRP A 61 -9.42 1.13 -7.73
C TRP A 61 -9.50 2.13 -8.88
N ILE A 62 -9.09 3.38 -8.65
CA ILE A 62 -9.09 4.42 -9.68
C ILE A 62 -8.24 3.98 -10.87
N PHE A 63 -7.04 3.46 -10.62
CA PHE A 63 -6.17 2.96 -11.68
C PHE A 63 -6.76 1.74 -12.39
N ASN A 64 -7.39 0.81 -11.68
CA ASN A 64 -8.02 -0.37 -12.30
C ASN A 64 -9.31 -0.06 -13.08
N LEU A 65 -9.98 1.06 -12.77
CA LEU A 65 -11.17 1.50 -13.50
C LEU A 65 -10.83 2.31 -14.74
N ILE A 66 -9.70 3.03 -14.74
CA ILE A 66 -9.29 3.92 -15.83
C ILE A 66 -8.40 3.19 -16.85
N LEU A 67 -7.54 2.28 -16.39
CA LEU A 67 -6.55 1.52 -17.18
C LEU A 67 -6.84 0.02 -17.13
#